data_AF-A0A9D3XKH8-F1
#
_entry.id   AF-A0A9D3XKH8-F1
#
_cell.length_a   1.000
_cell.length_b   1.000
_cell.length_c   1.000
_cell.angle_alpha   90.00
_cell.angle_beta   90.00
_cell.angle_gamma   90.00
#
_symmetry.space_group_name_H-M   'P 1'
#
loop_
_entity.id
_entity.type
_entity.pdbx_description
1 polymer ?
#
loop_
_entity_poly.entity_id
_entity_poly.type
_entity_poly.pdbx_seq_one_letter_code
_entity_poly.pdbx_strand_id
1 'polypeptide(L)'
;MADPGPRSLLYEGLMLPALVHSEQSLRYAQFGFQVRDSDVFSVTYPKSGTTWMQELLTLIHSDGDPRLAQSVPSWERVIYTVRNPKDVCVSLYHYSKMASFLEFQEDFGEFVELFSAGKVLFGSWFQHVRGWLGLRDRLNFLLLTYEEMHQDLRGRVERICRFLGKQLDARALDGVVANASFQAMKQNKMCNYSLVPENIMDQRVSPFLRKGVPGDWKGHFTVAQSQAFDRLYREQMQDVGVRFPWDEA
;
A
#
# COMPACT_ATOMS: atom_id res chain seq x y z
N MET A 1 -4.17 -16.46 31.37
CA MET A 1 -3.65 -15.60 30.30
C MET A 1 -4.58 -14.41 30.19
N ALA A 2 -4.06 -13.19 30.16
CA ALA A 2 -4.91 -12.01 29.96
C ALA A 2 -5.54 -12.07 28.56
N ASP A 3 -6.80 -11.66 28.46
CA ASP A 3 -7.48 -11.45 27.17
C ASP A 3 -6.65 -10.47 26.33
N PRO A 4 -6.19 -10.85 25.12
CA PRO A 4 -5.39 -9.98 24.26
C PRO A 4 -6.16 -8.75 23.74
N GLY A 5 -7.46 -8.64 24.06
CA GLY A 5 -8.34 -7.60 23.58
C GLY A 5 -8.82 -7.88 22.14
N PRO A 6 -9.69 -7.02 21.60
CA PRO A 6 -10.21 -7.19 20.25
C PRO A 6 -9.09 -7.00 19.22
N ARG A 7 -9.05 -7.87 18.20
CA ARG A 7 -8.08 -7.76 17.08
C ARG A 7 -8.37 -6.57 16.18
N SER A 8 -9.63 -6.18 16.08
CA SER A 8 -10.12 -5.10 15.24
C SER A 8 -10.96 -4.08 16.02
N LEU A 9 -10.98 -2.86 15.51
CA LEU A 9 -11.76 -1.73 15.98
C LEU A 9 -12.70 -1.31 14.84
N LEU A 10 -13.99 -1.14 15.12
CA LEU A 10 -14.94 -0.56 14.18
C LEU A 10 -15.02 0.96 14.42
N TYR A 11 -14.73 1.76 13.40
CA TYR A 11 -14.81 3.22 13.47
C TYR A 11 -15.50 3.76 12.21
N GLU A 12 -16.63 4.45 12.37
CA GLU A 12 -17.43 5.00 11.25
C GLU A 12 -17.75 3.96 10.16
N GLY A 13 -18.02 2.71 10.59
CA GLY A 13 -18.31 1.59 9.69
C GLY A 13 -17.09 0.91 9.05
N LEU A 14 -15.87 1.37 9.35
CA LEU A 14 -14.62 0.76 8.88
C LEU A 14 -13.99 -0.13 9.93
N MET A 15 -13.63 -1.35 9.54
CA MET A 15 -12.87 -2.28 10.38
C MET A 15 -11.38 -1.95 10.28
N LEU A 16 -10.73 -1.69 11.41
CA LEU A 16 -9.33 -1.25 11.51
C LEU A 16 -8.56 -2.12 12.50
N PRO A 17 -7.24 -2.31 12.35
CA PRO A 17 -6.46 -3.12 13.29
C PRO A 17 -6.29 -2.42 14.64
N ALA A 18 -6.85 -3.00 15.71
CA ALA A 18 -6.84 -2.41 17.05
C ALA A 18 -5.44 -2.39 17.69
N LEU A 19 -4.50 -3.17 17.17
CA LEU A 19 -3.10 -3.16 17.63
C LEU A 19 -2.41 -1.81 17.38
N VAL A 20 -2.77 -1.12 16.29
CA VAL A 20 -2.10 0.11 15.84
C VAL A 20 -3.04 1.32 15.71
N HIS A 21 -4.34 1.13 15.95
CA HIS A 21 -5.33 2.21 15.98
C HIS A 21 -6.14 2.18 17.27
N SER A 22 -6.49 3.37 17.75
CA SER A 22 -7.46 3.59 18.81
C SER A 22 -8.49 4.62 18.34
N GLU A 23 -9.69 4.64 18.94
CA GLU A 23 -10.68 5.67 18.61
C GLU A 23 -10.09 7.08 18.81
N GLN A 24 -9.27 7.26 19.85
CA GLN A 24 -8.58 8.52 20.10
C GLN A 24 -7.63 8.92 18.95
N SER A 25 -6.79 8.00 18.46
CA SER A 25 -5.86 8.32 17.37
C SER A 25 -6.58 8.61 16.05
N LEU A 26 -7.70 7.91 15.80
CA LEU A 26 -8.55 8.13 14.62
C LEU A 26 -9.28 9.46 14.68
N ARG A 27 -9.88 9.81 15.82
CA ARG A 27 -10.52 11.12 16.03
C ARG A 27 -9.52 12.25 15.92
N TYR A 28 -8.31 12.07 16.44
CA TYR A 28 -7.23 13.04 16.26
C TYR A 28 -6.87 13.20 14.79
N ALA A 29 -6.67 12.11 14.04
CA ALA A 29 -6.37 12.20 12.61
C ALA A 29 -7.49 12.88 11.80
N GLN A 30 -8.76 12.65 12.17
CA GLN A 30 -9.91 13.19 11.44
C GLN A 30 -10.21 14.66 11.77
N PHE A 31 -10.06 15.07 13.03
CA PHE A 31 -10.54 16.38 13.50
C PHE A 31 -9.47 17.25 14.17
N GLY A 32 -8.39 16.63 14.67
CA GLY A 32 -7.36 17.32 15.46
C GLY A 32 -6.09 17.65 14.66
N PHE A 33 -5.73 16.82 13.69
CA PHE A 33 -4.50 16.98 12.92
C PHE A 33 -4.56 18.24 12.05
N GLN A 34 -3.60 19.14 12.27
CA GLN A 34 -3.50 20.39 11.51
C GLN A 34 -2.60 20.16 10.30
N VAL A 35 -3.17 20.26 9.10
CA VAL A 35 -2.46 20.14 7.84
C VAL A 35 -1.81 21.47 7.46
N ARG A 36 -0.54 21.44 7.06
CA ARG A 36 0.21 22.58 6.52
C ARG A 36 0.30 22.48 5.00
N ASP A 37 0.46 23.60 4.31
CA ASP A 37 0.60 23.62 2.85
C ASP A 37 1.86 22.87 2.35
N SER A 38 2.88 22.76 3.19
CA SER A 38 4.10 22.00 2.92
C SER A 38 3.97 20.50 3.19
N ASP A 39 2.86 20.06 3.78
CA ASP A 39 2.69 18.66 4.13
C ASP A 39 2.45 17.81 2.89
N VAL A 40 2.90 16.57 3.01
CA VAL A 40 2.99 15.63 1.92
C VAL A 40 2.47 14.29 2.45
N PHE A 41 1.45 13.72 1.80
CA PHE A 41 0.70 12.58 2.34
C PHE A 41 0.70 11.33 1.47
N SER A 42 1.05 10.18 2.08
CA SER A 42 0.73 8.83 1.62
C SER A 42 -0.64 8.43 2.01
N VAL A 43 -1.48 8.23 1.00
CA VAL A 43 -2.62 7.37 1.17
C VAL A 43 -2.54 6.20 0.19
N THR A 44 -2.78 5.01 0.69
CA THR A 44 -2.70 3.78 -0.08
C THR A 44 -3.72 2.84 0.49
N TYR A 45 -4.42 2.11 -0.37
CA TYR A 45 -5.08 0.92 0.14
C TYR A 45 -3.99 -0.08 0.57
N PRO A 46 -4.13 -0.79 1.71
CA PRO A 46 -3.13 -1.74 2.18
C PRO A 46 -2.62 -2.67 1.07
N LYS A 47 -1.31 -2.93 1.07
CA LYS A 47 -0.63 -3.81 0.10
C LYS A 47 -0.52 -3.28 -1.34
N SER A 48 -0.77 -1.98 -1.53
CA SER A 48 -0.56 -1.28 -2.82
C SER A 48 0.85 -0.74 -3.04
N GLY A 49 1.84 -1.17 -2.24
CA GLY A 49 3.22 -0.70 -2.36
C GLY A 49 3.58 0.51 -1.49
N THR A 50 2.86 0.73 -0.38
CA THR A 50 3.11 1.83 0.58
C THR A 50 4.58 1.93 0.99
N THR A 51 5.20 0.79 1.34
CA THR A 51 6.62 0.73 1.74
C THR A 51 7.56 1.18 0.62
N TRP A 52 7.22 0.90 -0.64
CA TRP A 52 8.03 1.32 -1.78
C TRP A 52 7.98 2.84 -1.96
N MET A 53 6.79 3.44 -1.81
CA MET A 53 6.68 4.90 -1.79
C MET A 53 7.41 5.53 -0.62
N GLN A 54 7.25 4.99 0.59
CA GLN A 54 7.96 5.49 1.77
C GLN A 54 9.48 5.54 1.53
N GLU A 55 10.04 4.50 0.92
CA GLU A 55 11.46 4.46 0.57
C GLU A 55 11.81 5.52 -0.48
N LEU A 56 11.06 5.60 -1.59
CA LEU A 56 11.28 6.56 -2.67
C LEU A 56 11.32 8.00 -2.17
N LEU A 57 10.39 8.38 -1.31
CA LEU A 57 10.27 9.75 -0.81
C LEU A 57 11.38 10.11 0.15
N THR A 58 11.79 9.14 0.97
CA THR A 58 12.94 9.32 1.85
C THR A 58 14.17 9.62 1.02
N LEU A 59 14.41 8.83 -0.03
CA LEU A 59 15.54 8.98 -0.92
C LEU A 59 15.46 10.29 -1.72
N ILE A 60 14.29 10.68 -2.23
CA ILE A 60 14.08 11.97 -2.92
C ILE A 60 14.30 13.14 -1.96
N HIS A 61 13.80 13.06 -0.73
CA HIS A 61 13.97 14.10 0.29
C HIS A 61 15.44 14.28 0.65
N SER A 62 16.17 13.17 0.75
CA SER A 62 17.60 13.10 1.06
C SER A 62 18.51 13.17 -0.18
N ASP A 63 18.00 13.63 -1.32
CA ASP A 63 18.77 13.82 -2.56
C ASP A 63 19.60 12.58 -2.98
N GLY A 64 19.01 11.39 -2.83
CA GLY A 64 19.59 10.09 -3.15
C GLY A 64 20.43 9.45 -2.03
N ASP A 65 20.65 10.14 -0.91
CA ASP A 65 21.38 9.61 0.24
C ASP A 65 20.56 8.58 1.04
N PRO A 66 20.99 7.31 1.12
CA PRO A 66 20.22 6.27 1.78
C PRO A 66 20.33 6.28 3.31
N ARG A 67 21.16 7.13 3.93
CA ARG A 67 21.38 7.12 5.39
C ARG A 67 20.10 7.22 6.18
N LEU A 68 19.19 8.12 5.79
CA LEU A 68 17.89 8.25 6.47
C LEU A 68 17.06 6.98 6.27
N ALA A 69 16.95 6.49 5.03
CA ALA A 69 16.21 5.28 4.67
C ALA A 69 16.72 4.01 5.39
N GLN A 70 18.00 3.97 5.73
CA GLN A 70 18.66 2.87 6.42
C GLN A 70 18.72 3.01 7.95
N SER A 71 18.33 4.17 8.51
CA SER A 71 18.41 4.44 9.95
C SER A 71 17.07 4.68 10.64
N VAL A 72 16.05 5.12 9.90
CA VAL A 72 14.70 5.35 10.44
C VAL A 72 13.71 4.38 9.78
N PRO A 73 12.71 3.84 10.49
CA PRO A 73 11.74 2.94 9.89
C PRO A 73 10.84 3.59 8.84
N SER A 74 10.49 2.84 7.80
CA SER A 74 9.64 3.31 6.70
C SER A 74 8.23 3.78 7.13
N TRP A 75 7.65 3.17 8.17
CA TRP A 75 6.29 3.46 8.66
C TRP A 75 6.13 4.83 9.35
N GLU A 76 7.20 5.62 9.46
CA GLU A 76 7.20 6.98 9.99
C GLU A 76 7.20 8.06 8.88
N ARG A 77 6.88 7.70 7.61
CA ARG A 77 7.02 8.55 6.38
C ARG A 77 5.86 8.35 5.35
N VAL A 78 5.49 9.32 4.47
CA VAL A 78 4.11 9.36 3.83
C VAL A 78 4.00 10.08 2.39
N ILE A 79 3.88 9.41 1.16
CA ILE A 79 3.16 9.76 -0.17
C ILE A 79 2.38 8.60 -0.90
N TYR A 80 1.24 8.92 -1.57
CA TYR A 80 0.11 8.10 -2.05
C TYR A 80 0.39 7.17 -3.24
N THR A 81 -0.12 5.92 -3.20
CA THR A 81 -0.09 4.94 -4.31
C THR A 81 -1.31 4.00 -4.38
N VAL A 82 -1.63 3.57 -5.60
CA VAL A 82 -2.63 2.53 -5.88
C VAL A 82 -1.99 1.35 -6.64
N ARG A 83 -2.60 0.17 -6.55
CA ARG A 83 -2.16 -1.07 -7.21
C ARG A 83 -3.37 -1.86 -7.69
N ASN A 84 -3.17 -2.74 -8.69
CA ASN A 84 -4.18 -3.68 -9.14
C ASN A 84 -4.86 -4.40 -7.95
N PRO A 85 -6.21 -4.37 -7.87
CA PRO A 85 -6.95 -4.96 -6.75
C PRO A 85 -6.75 -6.47 -6.60
N LYS A 86 -6.51 -7.22 -7.68
CA LYS A 86 -6.23 -8.67 -7.61
C LYS A 86 -4.90 -8.94 -6.92
N ASP A 87 -3.87 -8.18 -7.25
CA ASP A 87 -2.55 -8.29 -6.59
C ASP A 87 -2.59 -7.79 -5.14
N VAL A 88 -3.40 -6.76 -4.86
CA VAL A 88 -3.69 -6.31 -3.49
C VAL A 88 -4.36 -7.43 -2.69
N CYS A 89 -5.40 -8.07 -3.25
CA CYS A 89 -6.11 -9.19 -2.62
C CYS A 89 -5.16 -10.36 -2.30
N VAL A 90 -4.34 -10.80 -3.27
CA VAL A 90 -3.34 -11.86 -3.03
C VAL A 90 -2.34 -11.44 -1.96
N SER A 91 -1.83 -10.21 -2.05
CA SER A 91 -0.84 -9.74 -1.08
C SER A 91 -1.43 -9.58 0.32
N LEU A 92 -2.71 -9.25 0.45
CA LEU A 92 -3.42 -9.12 1.73
C LEU A 92 -3.71 -10.49 2.34
N TYR A 93 -4.11 -11.46 1.52
CA TYR A 93 -4.30 -12.86 1.96
C TYR A 93 -3.02 -13.43 2.59
N HIS A 94 -1.87 -13.37 1.90
CA HIS A 94 -0.60 -13.86 2.47
C HIS A 94 -0.13 -13.02 3.67
N TYR A 95 -0.48 -11.73 3.73
CA TYR A 95 -0.18 -10.90 4.89
C TYR A 95 -1.04 -11.27 6.11
N SER A 96 -2.30 -11.65 5.93
CA SER A 96 -3.16 -12.13 7.01
C SER A 96 -2.68 -13.44 7.65
N LYS A 97 -1.93 -14.28 6.90
CA LYS A 97 -1.29 -15.49 7.44
C LYS A 97 -0.23 -15.20 8.50
N MET A 98 0.43 -14.04 8.41
CA MET A 98 1.63 -13.74 9.20
C MET A 98 1.43 -12.63 10.24
N ALA A 99 0.42 -11.77 10.06
CA ALA A 99 0.14 -10.65 10.97
C ALA A 99 -0.90 -11.05 12.03
N SER A 100 -0.49 -11.11 13.30
CA SER A 100 -1.32 -11.67 14.40
C SER A 100 -2.59 -10.86 14.73
N PHE A 101 -2.64 -9.62 14.28
CA PHE A 101 -3.79 -8.72 14.43
C PHE A 101 -4.79 -8.79 13.26
N LEU A 102 -4.53 -9.65 12.26
CA LEU A 102 -5.48 -9.92 11.19
C LEU A 102 -6.23 -11.22 11.46
N GLU A 103 -7.53 -11.25 11.14
CA GLU A 103 -8.24 -12.51 11.03
C GLU A 103 -7.78 -13.22 9.76
N PHE A 104 -7.21 -14.40 9.93
CA PHE A 104 -6.78 -15.24 8.83
C PHE A 104 -7.94 -16.13 8.38
N GLN A 105 -8.17 -16.16 7.06
CA GLN A 105 -9.09 -17.06 6.40
C GLN A 105 -8.29 -18.08 5.62
N GLU A 106 -8.44 -19.37 5.93
CA GLU A 106 -7.61 -20.41 5.33
C GLU A 106 -7.90 -20.57 3.83
N ASP A 107 -9.17 -20.58 3.45
CA ASP A 107 -9.60 -20.71 2.07
C ASP A 107 -9.42 -19.39 1.30
N PHE A 108 -8.72 -19.46 0.18
CA PHE A 108 -8.48 -18.29 -0.66
C PHE A 108 -9.75 -17.81 -1.37
N GLY A 109 -10.68 -18.71 -1.70
CA GLY A 109 -11.96 -18.35 -2.31
C GLY A 109 -12.84 -17.55 -1.36
N GLU A 110 -12.99 -18.00 -0.12
CA GLU A 110 -13.70 -17.26 0.94
C GLU A 110 -13.05 -15.89 1.18
N PHE A 111 -11.72 -15.81 1.17
CA PHE A 111 -11.02 -14.53 1.29
C PHE A 111 -11.33 -13.58 0.11
N VAL A 112 -11.40 -14.09 -1.13
CA VAL A 112 -11.79 -13.29 -2.30
C VAL A 112 -13.20 -12.73 -2.13
N GLU A 113 -14.15 -13.53 -1.62
CA GLU A 113 -15.52 -13.06 -1.36
C GLU A 113 -15.56 -11.95 -0.31
N LEU A 114 -14.82 -12.10 0.79
CA LEU A 114 -14.70 -11.07 1.83
C LEU A 114 -14.08 -9.78 1.29
N PHE A 115 -13.00 -9.88 0.50
CA PHE A 115 -12.36 -8.74 -0.13
C PHE A 115 -13.30 -8.03 -1.11
N SER A 116 -13.98 -8.78 -1.97
CA SER A 116 -14.98 -8.27 -2.92
C SER A 116 -16.14 -7.55 -2.22
N ALA A 117 -16.56 -8.04 -1.06
CA ALA A 117 -17.59 -7.42 -0.24
C ALA A 117 -17.07 -6.24 0.62
N GLY A 118 -15.77 -5.95 0.61
CA GLY A 118 -15.15 -4.95 1.48
C GLY A 118 -15.17 -5.32 2.97
N LYS A 119 -15.38 -6.60 3.30
CA LYS A 119 -15.39 -7.15 4.67
C LYS A 119 -13.97 -7.54 5.12
N VAL A 120 -13.03 -6.64 4.89
CA VAL A 120 -11.62 -6.77 5.27
C VAL A 120 -11.18 -5.48 5.99
N LEU A 121 -10.00 -5.49 6.62
CA LEU A 121 -9.49 -4.26 7.24
C LEU A 121 -9.34 -3.15 6.20
N PHE A 122 -9.66 -1.92 6.63
CA PHE A 122 -9.75 -0.71 5.81
C PHE A 122 -10.86 -0.73 4.75
N GLY A 123 -11.75 -1.72 4.76
CA GLY A 123 -12.97 -1.74 3.97
C GLY A 123 -12.75 -2.05 2.49
N SER A 124 -13.68 -1.59 1.65
CA SER A 124 -13.69 -1.86 0.21
C SER A 124 -12.59 -1.10 -0.54
N TRP A 125 -11.77 -1.83 -1.29
CA TRP A 125 -10.80 -1.23 -2.23
C TRP A 125 -11.50 -0.32 -3.26
N PHE A 126 -12.66 -0.73 -3.78
CA PHE A 126 -13.41 0.04 -4.77
C PHE A 126 -13.84 1.39 -4.20
N GLN A 127 -14.44 1.40 -3.02
CA GLN A 127 -14.86 2.64 -2.35
C GLN A 127 -13.65 3.53 -2.03
N HIS A 128 -12.55 2.94 -1.55
CA HIS A 128 -11.32 3.66 -1.26
C HIS A 128 -10.77 4.37 -2.51
N VAL A 129 -10.57 3.64 -3.60
CA VAL A 129 -10.00 4.22 -4.84
C VAL A 129 -10.93 5.25 -5.46
N ARG A 130 -12.23 4.96 -5.55
CA ARG A 130 -13.24 5.90 -6.05
C ARG A 130 -13.29 7.18 -5.23
N GLY A 131 -13.30 7.06 -3.91
CA GLY A 131 -13.34 8.20 -3.00
C GLY A 131 -12.16 9.14 -3.20
N TRP A 132 -10.94 8.59 -3.24
CA TRP A 132 -9.74 9.40 -3.47
C TRP A 132 -9.67 10.01 -4.87
N LEU A 133 -10.02 9.25 -5.91
CA LEU A 133 -10.05 9.78 -7.28
C LEU A 133 -11.14 10.82 -7.49
N GLY A 134 -12.25 10.76 -6.75
CA GLY A 134 -13.29 11.79 -6.75
C GLY A 134 -12.84 13.13 -6.15
N LEU A 135 -11.73 13.14 -5.39
CA LEU A 135 -11.14 14.35 -4.82
C LEU A 135 -9.99 14.92 -5.65
N ARG A 136 -9.57 14.25 -6.73
CA ARG A 136 -8.37 14.61 -7.50
C ARG A 136 -8.39 16.04 -8.04
N ASP A 137 -9.57 16.54 -8.43
CA ASP A 137 -9.74 17.88 -9.00
C ASP A 137 -9.85 18.97 -7.91
N ARG A 138 -9.93 18.57 -6.63
CA ARG A 138 -10.03 19.45 -5.45
C ARG A 138 -8.72 19.53 -4.67
N LEU A 139 -7.77 18.66 -4.97
CA LEU A 139 -6.50 18.52 -4.24
C LEU A 139 -5.33 18.73 -5.20
N ASN A 140 -4.17 19.13 -4.66
CA ASN A 140 -2.92 18.96 -5.38
C ASN A 140 -2.58 17.47 -5.40
N PHE A 141 -2.95 16.77 -6.47
CA PHE A 141 -3.06 15.31 -6.49
C PHE A 141 -2.13 14.67 -7.54
N LEU A 142 -1.39 13.64 -7.13
CA LEU A 142 -0.60 12.80 -8.03
C LEU A 142 -1.08 11.35 -7.95
N LEU A 143 -1.59 10.83 -9.07
CA LEU A 143 -1.86 9.41 -9.24
C LEU A 143 -0.61 8.68 -9.72
N LEU A 144 -0.23 7.62 -9.00
CA LEU A 144 0.78 6.64 -9.41
C LEU A 144 0.24 5.23 -9.20
N THR A 145 0.51 4.37 -10.17
CA THR A 145 0.22 2.95 -10.06
C THR A 145 1.50 2.14 -9.78
N TYR A 146 1.36 1.07 -9.01
CA TYR A 146 2.44 0.10 -8.76
C TYR A 146 3.01 -0.49 -10.07
N GLU A 147 2.15 -0.68 -11.06
CA GLU A 147 2.44 -1.21 -12.38
C GLU A 147 3.33 -0.25 -13.18
N GLU A 148 3.00 1.03 -13.22
CA GLU A 148 3.87 2.03 -13.86
C GLU A 148 5.22 2.15 -13.16
N MET A 149 5.27 2.02 -11.83
CA MET A 149 6.53 2.03 -11.07
C MET A 149 7.42 0.83 -11.40
N HIS A 150 6.83 -0.32 -11.71
CA HIS A 150 7.57 -1.48 -12.24
C HIS A 150 8.04 -1.28 -13.67
N GLN A 151 7.19 -0.70 -14.51
CA GLN A 151 7.49 -0.50 -15.93
C GLN A 151 8.62 0.51 -16.15
N ASP A 152 8.62 1.62 -15.42
CA ASP A 152 9.62 2.68 -15.54
C ASP A 152 9.78 3.43 -14.21
N LEU A 153 10.57 2.85 -13.30
CA LEU A 153 10.82 3.44 -11.99
C LEU A 153 11.46 4.82 -12.11
N ARG A 154 12.46 4.99 -12.99
CA ARG A 154 13.17 6.25 -13.15
C ARG A 154 12.22 7.38 -13.55
N GLY A 155 11.42 7.19 -14.60
CA GLY A 155 10.47 8.20 -15.04
C GLY A 155 9.37 8.46 -14.01
N ARG A 156 8.98 7.46 -13.20
CA ARG A 156 8.07 7.71 -12.06
C ARG A 156 8.74 8.54 -10.97
N VAL A 157 10.01 8.32 -10.65
CA VAL A 157 10.76 9.16 -9.70
C VAL A 157 10.87 10.60 -10.20
N GLU A 158 11.18 10.81 -11.48
CA GLU A 158 11.20 12.15 -12.08
C GLU A 158 9.83 12.83 -12.01
N ARG A 159 8.75 12.08 -12.25
CA ARG A 159 7.37 12.58 -12.12
C ARG A 159 7.04 12.98 -10.67
N ILE A 160 7.46 12.19 -9.69
CA ILE A 160 7.32 12.52 -8.25
C ILE A 160 8.10 13.80 -7.94
N CYS A 161 9.36 13.89 -8.38
CA CYS A 161 10.21 15.07 -8.14
C CYS A 161 9.55 16.34 -8.71
N ARG A 162 9.02 16.29 -9.94
CA ARG A 162 8.30 17.41 -10.55
C ARG A 162 7.08 17.82 -9.75
N PHE A 163 6.29 16.85 -9.29
CA PHE A 163 5.10 17.12 -8.46
C PHE A 163 5.48 17.77 -7.12
N LEU A 164 6.60 17.36 -6.52
CA LEU A 164 7.11 17.91 -5.27
C LEU A 164 7.92 19.21 -5.43
N GLY A 165 8.14 19.69 -6.66
CA GLY A 165 9.03 20.82 -6.92
C GLY A 165 10.51 20.56 -6.55
N LYS A 166 10.92 19.29 -6.50
CA LYS A 166 12.28 18.84 -6.19
C LYS A 166 13.07 18.60 -7.50
N GLN A 167 14.34 18.97 -7.51
CA GLN A 167 15.26 18.63 -8.59
C GLN A 167 16.35 17.72 -8.05
N LEU A 168 16.57 16.59 -8.72
CA LEU A 168 17.66 15.67 -8.44
C LEU A 168 18.62 15.70 -9.63
N ASP A 169 19.92 15.70 -9.36
CA ASP A 169 20.91 15.44 -10.40
C ASP A 169 20.89 13.96 -10.84
N ALA A 170 21.58 13.64 -11.93
CA ALA A 170 21.59 12.29 -12.48
C ALA A 170 22.09 11.25 -11.46
N ARG A 171 23.10 11.60 -10.65
CA ARG A 171 23.69 10.69 -9.66
C ARG A 171 22.73 10.44 -8.50
N ALA A 172 22.08 11.48 -8.00
CA ALA A 172 21.06 11.39 -6.97
C ALA A 172 19.88 10.54 -7.46
N LEU A 173 19.40 10.78 -8.69
CA LEU A 173 18.33 10.00 -9.30
C LEU A 173 18.70 8.52 -9.46
N ASP A 174 19.93 8.22 -9.92
CA ASP A 174 20.45 6.85 -9.98
C ASP A 174 20.49 6.20 -8.59
N GLY A 175 20.89 6.97 -7.57
CA GLY A 175 20.89 6.55 -6.17
C GLY A 175 19.49 6.20 -5.66
N VAL A 176 18.48 7.04 -5.97
CA VAL A 176 17.08 6.76 -5.61
C VAL A 176 16.62 5.44 -6.25
N VAL A 177 16.81 5.30 -7.57
CA VAL A 177 16.35 4.12 -8.32
C VAL A 177 17.03 2.84 -7.82
N ALA A 178 18.33 2.88 -7.55
CA ALA A 178 19.07 1.72 -7.06
C ALA A 178 18.60 1.28 -5.66
N ASN A 179 18.47 2.22 -4.73
CA ASN A 179 18.10 1.91 -3.33
C ASN A 179 16.61 1.58 -3.18
N ALA A 180 15.75 2.10 -4.05
CA ALA A 180 14.34 1.75 -4.09
C ALA A 180 14.05 0.47 -4.90
N SER A 181 15.06 -0.25 -5.40
CA SER A 181 14.83 -1.54 -6.04
C SER A 181 14.30 -2.56 -5.04
N PHE A 182 13.47 -3.51 -5.50
CA PHE A 182 12.92 -4.55 -4.63
C PHE A 182 14.02 -5.34 -3.89
N GLN A 183 15.14 -5.62 -4.56
CA GLN A 183 16.26 -6.36 -3.94
C GLN A 183 16.94 -5.54 -2.84
N ALA A 184 17.21 -4.25 -3.09
CA ALA A 184 17.79 -3.37 -2.08
C ALA A 184 16.86 -3.24 -0.86
N MET A 185 15.58 -2.96 -1.08
CA MET A 185 14.58 -2.86 -0.02
C MET A 185 14.45 -4.16 0.78
N LYS A 186 14.50 -5.32 0.13
CA LYS A 186 14.43 -6.63 0.79
C LYS A 186 15.59 -6.88 1.75
N GLN A 187 16.76 -6.29 1.47
CA GLN A 187 17.94 -6.39 2.33
C GLN A 187 17.99 -5.30 3.43
N ASN A 188 17.27 -4.18 3.24
CA ASN A 188 17.20 -3.10 4.23
C ASN A 188 16.27 -3.45 5.41
N LYS A 189 16.84 -3.67 6.61
CA LYS A 189 16.09 -4.01 7.83
C LYS A 189 15.07 -2.94 8.28
N MET A 190 15.30 -1.67 7.92
CA MET A 190 14.37 -0.56 8.22
C MET A 190 13.16 -0.51 7.26
N CYS A 191 13.21 -1.30 6.19
CA CYS A 191 12.21 -1.33 5.13
C CYS A 191 11.50 -2.69 5.02
N ASN A 192 12.19 -3.80 5.33
CA ASN A 192 11.68 -5.15 5.14
C ASN A 192 10.88 -5.70 6.35
N TYR A 193 10.69 -4.88 7.39
CA TYR A 193 9.94 -5.22 8.62
C TYR A 193 10.55 -6.35 9.46
N SER A 194 11.82 -6.72 9.25
CA SER A 194 12.47 -7.80 10.02
C SER A 194 12.71 -7.44 11.50
N LEU A 195 12.54 -6.17 11.85
CA LEU A 195 12.67 -5.66 13.22
C LEU A 195 11.35 -5.75 14.01
N VAL A 196 10.22 -6.04 13.34
CA VAL A 196 8.95 -6.26 14.02
C VAL A 196 9.01 -7.60 14.76
N PRO A 197 8.61 -7.67 16.04
CA PRO A 197 8.60 -8.91 16.82
C PRO A 197 7.85 -10.05 16.12
N GLU A 198 8.37 -11.27 16.20
CA GLU A 198 7.79 -12.46 15.54
C GLU A 198 6.36 -12.76 15.99
N ASN A 199 6.01 -12.44 17.25
CA ASN A 199 4.66 -12.60 17.77
C ASN A 199 3.64 -11.58 17.17
N ILE A 200 4.14 -10.56 16.48
CA ILE A 200 3.33 -9.58 15.74
C ILE A 200 3.35 -9.91 14.25
N MET A 201 4.52 -10.22 13.69
CA MET A 201 4.71 -10.57 12.28
C MET A 201 5.66 -11.77 12.13
N ASP A 202 5.11 -12.96 11.90
CA ASP A 202 5.94 -14.17 11.68
C ASP A 202 6.41 -14.25 10.22
N GLN A 203 7.56 -13.63 9.95
CA GLN A 203 8.15 -13.62 8.60
C GLN A 203 8.62 -15.00 8.11
N ARG A 204 8.65 -16.04 8.97
CA ARG A 204 8.96 -17.42 8.55
C ARG A 204 7.81 -18.06 7.79
N VAL A 205 6.56 -17.65 8.10
CA VAL A 205 5.35 -18.08 7.39
C VAL A 205 5.27 -17.42 6.02
N SER A 206 5.48 -16.10 5.98
CA SER A 206 5.58 -15.33 4.73
C SER A 206 6.39 -14.07 4.96
N PRO A 207 7.46 -13.81 4.18
CA PRO A 207 8.20 -12.55 4.28
C PRO A 207 7.32 -11.36 3.89
N PHE A 208 7.54 -10.20 4.51
CA PHE A 208 6.78 -8.98 4.24
C PHE A 208 6.96 -8.51 2.78
N LEU A 209 8.23 -8.43 2.33
CA LEU A 209 8.58 -8.23 0.93
C LEU A 209 8.65 -9.59 0.20
N ARG A 210 7.46 -10.10 -0.17
CA ARG A 210 7.26 -11.45 -0.70
C ARG A 210 7.84 -11.68 -2.10
N LYS A 211 7.13 -11.25 -3.14
CA LYS A 211 7.55 -11.38 -4.55
C LYS A 211 7.85 -10.05 -5.23
N GLY A 212 7.09 -9.00 -4.89
CA GLY A 212 7.32 -7.66 -5.43
C GLY A 212 7.18 -7.55 -6.95
N VAL A 213 6.23 -8.26 -7.56
CA VAL A 213 5.96 -8.21 -9.01
C VAL A 213 4.46 -7.98 -9.26
N PRO A 214 4.09 -7.32 -10.38
CA PRO A 214 2.71 -7.31 -10.87
C PRO A 214 2.31 -8.69 -11.43
N GLY A 215 1.02 -9.02 -11.36
CA GLY A 215 0.45 -10.19 -12.04
C GLY A 215 0.57 -11.52 -11.28
N ASP A 216 1.00 -11.52 -10.02
CA ASP A 216 1.09 -12.75 -9.22
C ASP A 216 -0.29 -13.40 -9.03
N TRP A 217 -1.37 -12.60 -9.09
CA TRP A 217 -2.74 -13.09 -9.04
C TRP A 217 -3.07 -14.22 -10.02
N LYS A 218 -2.38 -14.29 -11.16
CA LYS A 218 -2.58 -15.35 -12.18
C LYS A 218 -2.23 -16.75 -11.68
N GLY A 219 -1.39 -16.85 -10.64
CA GLY A 219 -1.04 -18.12 -9.99
C GLY A 219 -1.96 -18.53 -8.84
N HIS A 220 -2.96 -17.70 -8.49
CA HIS A 220 -3.82 -17.90 -7.31
C HIS A 220 -5.29 -17.97 -7.67
N PHE A 221 -5.76 -17.09 -8.56
CA PHE A 221 -7.15 -17.08 -8.98
C PHE A 221 -7.44 -18.25 -9.92
N THR A 222 -8.51 -18.98 -9.64
CA THR A 222 -9.13 -19.83 -10.67
C THR A 222 -9.72 -18.96 -11.78
N VAL A 223 -9.93 -19.54 -12.96
CA VAL A 223 -10.56 -18.85 -14.10
C VAL A 223 -11.94 -18.29 -13.71
N ALA A 224 -12.74 -19.08 -12.99
CA ALA A 224 -14.08 -18.67 -12.54
C ALA A 224 -14.02 -17.49 -11.57
N GLN A 225 -13.11 -17.52 -10.57
CA GLN A 225 -12.90 -16.40 -9.64
C GLN A 225 -12.44 -15.14 -10.38
N SER A 226 -11.48 -15.26 -11.31
CA SER A 226 -11.02 -14.09 -12.09
C SER A 226 -12.18 -13.47 -12.86
N GLN A 227 -12.95 -14.26 -13.60
CA GLN A 227 -14.07 -13.76 -14.40
C GLN A 227 -15.17 -13.12 -13.53
N ALA A 228 -15.44 -13.67 -12.35
CA ALA A 228 -16.36 -13.07 -11.39
C ALA A 228 -15.84 -11.71 -10.89
N PHE A 229 -14.56 -11.65 -10.53
CA PHE A 229 -13.91 -10.42 -10.10
C PHE A 229 -13.88 -9.36 -11.21
N ASP A 230 -13.68 -9.76 -12.46
CA ASP A 230 -13.66 -8.85 -13.62
C ASP A 230 -15.04 -8.26 -13.93
N ARG A 231 -16.11 -9.00 -13.66
CA ARG A 231 -17.48 -8.45 -13.73
C ARG A 231 -17.70 -7.41 -12.64
N LEU A 232 -17.37 -7.76 -11.40
CA LEU A 232 -17.48 -6.85 -10.26
C LEU A 232 -16.65 -5.58 -10.47
N TYR A 233 -15.41 -5.71 -10.93
CA TYR A 233 -14.52 -4.59 -11.18
C TYR A 233 -15.11 -3.62 -12.21
N ARG A 234 -15.60 -4.14 -13.35
CA ARG A 234 -16.23 -3.29 -14.38
C ARG A 234 -17.45 -2.57 -13.84
N GLU A 235 -18.32 -3.27 -13.11
CA GLU A 235 -19.50 -2.67 -12.48
C GLU A 235 -19.12 -1.56 -11.47
N GLN A 236 -18.15 -1.83 -10.60
CA GLN A 236 -17.77 -0.90 -9.54
C GLN A 236 -16.94 0.28 -10.05
N MET A 237 -16.20 0.14 -11.16
CA MET A 237 -15.22 1.13 -11.64
C MET A 237 -15.61 1.84 -12.94
N GLN A 238 -16.77 1.52 -13.55
CA GLN A 238 -17.20 2.10 -14.84
C GLN A 238 -17.18 3.63 -14.90
N ASP A 239 -17.47 4.32 -13.79
CA ASP A 239 -17.64 5.79 -13.75
C ASP A 239 -16.41 6.55 -13.28
N VAL A 240 -15.27 5.86 -13.05
CA VAL A 240 -14.09 6.48 -12.41
C VAL A 240 -13.34 7.42 -13.37
N GLY A 241 -13.57 7.30 -14.68
CA GLY A 241 -12.98 8.20 -15.69
C GLY A 241 -11.45 8.12 -15.78
N VAL A 242 -10.84 7.08 -15.19
CA VAL A 242 -9.41 6.80 -15.22
C VAL A 242 -9.24 5.42 -15.84
N ARG A 243 -8.33 5.32 -16.81
CA ARG A 243 -7.89 4.04 -17.36
C ARG A 243 -6.63 3.60 -16.63
N PHE A 244 -6.69 2.44 -16.00
CA PHE A 244 -5.56 1.86 -15.29
C PHE A 244 -4.75 0.92 -16.18
N PRO A 245 -3.44 0.75 -15.91
CA PRO A 245 -2.59 -0.16 -16.67
C PRO A 245 -3.08 -1.62 -16.69
N TRP A 246 -3.86 -2.02 -15.67
CA TRP A 246 -4.39 -3.38 -15.56
C TRP A 246 -5.77 -3.56 -16.20
N ASP A 247 -6.37 -2.52 -16.79
CA ASP A 247 -7.64 -2.66 -17.51
C ASP A 247 -7.49 -3.44 -18.83
N GLU A 248 -6.26 -3.66 -19.29
CA GLU A 248 -5.92 -4.39 -20.52
C GLU A 248 -5.37 -5.83 -20.27
N ALA A 249 -5.29 -6.27 -19.01
CA ALA A 249 -4.41 -7.37 -18.56
C ALA A 249 -5.07 -8.73 -18.23
#